data_AF-A0A0D0F705-F1
#
_entry.id   AF-A0A0D0F705-F1
#
_cell.length_a   1.000
_cell.length_b   1.000
_cell.length_c   1.000
_cell.angle_alpha   90.00
_cell.angle_beta   90.00
_cell.angle_gamma   90.00
#
_symmetry.space_group_name_H-M   'P 1'
#
loop_
_entity.id
_entity.type
_entity.pdbx_description
1 polymer ?
#
loop_
_entity_poly.entity_id
_entity_poly.type
_entity_poly.pdbx_seq_one_letter_code
_entity_poly.pdbx_strand_id
1 'polypeptide(L)'
;MKRLLPLFSYILHPIFISMYATLFYLFCKNDIFSNQEKYYVLFQILIITILVPILFFLLLRSTGNVNSVMLPDVSQRRIPLVLQCFLYILLVKRSIIISRYPELHFFFLGALFSTILALICSLFKIKVSLHMLAISGLTIFVIGMNIHLQMQNPYWAAFLILMTGIVASSRLEMEAHTPKELFLGLLIGILPQLLFLFLWL
;
A
#
# COMPACT_ATOMS: atom_id res chain seq x y z
N MET A 1 6.31 5.14 25.39
CA MET A 1 6.25 5.49 23.95
C MET A 1 7.16 4.60 23.08
N LYS A 2 8.45 4.41 23.43
CA LYS A 2 9.41 3.59 22.64
C LYS A 2 8.97 2.17 22.30
N ARG A 3 8.17 1.51 23.14
CA ARG A 3 7.61 0.16 22.88
C ARG A 3 6.29 0.15 22.10
N LEU A 4 5.55 1.27 22.11
CA LEU A 4 4.24 1.39 21.45
C LEU A 4 4.37 1.74 19.97
N LEU A 5 5.30 2.63 19.61
CA LEU A 5 5.49 3.07 18.23
C LEU A 5 5.81 1.92 17.25
N PRO A 6 6.67 0.93 17.59
CA PRO A 6 6.93 -0.20 16.70
C PRO A 6 5.67 -1.03 16.36
N LEU A 7 4.67 -1.09 17.24
CA LEU A 7 3.42 -1.81 16.97
C LEU A 7 2.69 -1.28 15.73
N PHE A 8 2.71 0.04 15.53
CA PHE A 8 2.10 0.67 14.36
C PHE A 8 2.80 0.30 13.05
N SER A 9 4.11 0.00 13.07
CA SER A 9 4.81 -0.55 11.90
C SER A 9 4.25 -1.92 11.48
N TYR A 10 3.87 -2.75 12.45
CA TYR A 10 3.33 -4.08 12.17
C TYR A 10 1.86 -4.05 11.75
N ILE A 11 1.04 -3.20 12.40
CA ILE A 11 -0.38 -3.06 12.07
C ILE A 11 -0.55 -2.37 10.70
N LEU A 12 0.18 -1.29 10.46
CA LEU A 12 0.16 -0.54 9.19
C LEU A 12 1.28 -1.01 8.25
N HIS A 13 1.62 -2.30 8.32
CA HIS A 13 2.61 -2.89 7.43
C HIS A 13 2.09 -2.79 5.97
N PRO A 14 2.96 -2.47 4.99
CA PRO A 14 2.55 -2.27 3.58
C PRO A 14 1.69 -3.38 2.99
N ILE A 15 1.92 -4.62 3.44
CA ILE A 15 1.19 -5.80 2.96
C ILE A 15 -0.33 -5.73 3.24
N PHE A 16 -0.75 -5.05 4.32
CA PHE A 16 -2.15 -4.94 4.71
C PHE A 16 -2.86 -3.73 4.07
N ILE A 17 -2.11 -2.78 3.50
CA ILE A 17 -2.68 -1.54 2.97
C ILE A 17 -3.67 -1.79 1.83
N SER A 18 -3.40 -2.77 0.97
CA SER A 18 -4.33 -3.16 -0.11
C SER A 18 -5.67 -3.67 0.44
N MET A 19 -5.63 -4.42 1.56
CA MET A 19 -6.82 -4.90 2.24
C MET A 19 -7.60 -3.73 2.87
N TYR A 20 -6.91 -2.80 3.55
CA TYR A 20 -7.56 -1.64 4.16
C TYR A 20 -8.21 -0.71 3.12
N ALA A 21 -7.55 -0.45 1.99
CA ALA A 21 -8.13 0.32 0.90
C ALA A 21 -9.41 -0.34 0.36
N THR A 22 -9.38 -1.66 0.16
CA THR A 22 -10.52 -2.43 -0.35
C THR A 22 -11.68 -2.43 0.65
N LEU A 23 -11.41 -2.65 1.94
CA LEU A 23 -12.43 -2.59 2.99
C LEU A 23 -13.09 -1.21 3.06
N PHE A 24 -12.28 -0.15 3.03
CA PHE A 24 -12.79 1.22 3.04
C PHE A 24 -13.66 1.50 1.80
N TYR A 25 -13.19 1.10 0.62
CA TYR A 25 -13.93 1.24 -0.63
C TYR A 25 -15.30 0.56 -0.59
N LEU A 26 -15.35 -0.71 -0.18
CA LEU A 26 -16.59 -1.48 -0.11
C LEU A 26 -17.52 -0.97 1.00
N PHE A 27 -16.97 -0.44 2.08
CA PHE A 27 -17.74 0.23 3.13
C PHE A 27 -18.41 1.50 2.61
N CYS A 28 -17.67 2.37 1.91
CA CYS A 28 -18.22 3.60 1.34
C CYS A 28 -19.26 3.35 0.24
N LYS A 29 -19.14 2.24 -0.51
CA LYS A 29 -20.04 1.86 -1.61
C LYS A 29 -20.92 0.65 -1.23
N ASN A 30 -21.38 0.60 0.01
CA ASN A 30 -22.07 -0.56 0.57
C ASN A 30 -23.30 -1.01 -0.24
N ASP A 31 -24.04 -0.05 -0.80
CA ASP A 31 -25.33 -0.32 -1.46
C ASP A 31 -25.17 -0.80 -2.91
N ILE A 32 -23.97 -0.69 -3.48
CA ILE A 32 -23.68 -1.05 -4.88
C ILE A 32 -23.31 -2.53 -5.03
N PHE A 33 -22.75 -3.13 -3.97
CA PHE A 33 -22.19 -4.47 -4.01
C PHE A 33 -22.95 -5.44 -3.10
N SER A 34 -23.27 -6.61 -3.64
CA SER A 34 -23.84 -7.70 -2.83
C SER A 34 -22.82 -8.20 -1.80
N ASN A 35 -23.29 -8.80 -0.70
CA ASN A 35 -22.39 -9.38 0.31
C ASN A 35 -21.50 -10.48 -0.28
N GLN A 36 -22.04 -11.29 -1.19
CA GLN A 36 -21.27 -12.33 -1.88
C GLN A 36 -20.13 -11.73 -2.71
N GLU A 37 -20.39 -10.64 -3.43
CA GLU A 37 -19.37 -9.94 -4.20
C GLU A 37 -18.30 -9.30 -3.30
N LYS A 38 -18.71 -8.66 -2.19
CA LYS A 38 -17.77 -8.11 -1.20
C LYS A 38 -16.82 -9.18 -0.67
N TYR A 39 -17.35 -10.34 -0.27
CA TYR A 39 -16.52 -11.44 0.22
C TYR A 39 -15.59 -12.00 -0.86
N TYR A 40 -16.09 -12.13 -2.09
CA TYR A 40 -15.28 -12.60 -3.21
C TYR A 40 -14.09 -11.68 -3.49
N VAL A 41 -14.32 -10.37 -3.58
CA VAL A 41 -13.26 -9.37 -3.82
C VAL A 41 -12.27 -9.36 -2.67
N LEU A 42 -12.73 -9.33 -1.42
CA LEU A 42 -11.85 -9.36 -0.25
C LEU A 42 -10.98 -10.62 -0.21
N PHE A 43 -11.54 -11.78 -0.57
CA PHE A 43 -10.79 -13.03 -0.64
C PHE A 43 -9.73 -13.02 -1.74
N GLN A 44 -10.04 -12.46 -2.92
CA GLN A 44 -9.05 -12.28 -3.99
C GLN A 44 -7.91 -11.37 -3.56
N ILE A 45 -8.20 -10.23 -2.92
CA ILE A 45 -7.20 -9.31 -2.39
C ILE A 45 -6.34 -10.01 -1.32
N LEU A 46 -6.97 -10.74 -0.38
CA LEU A 46 -6.26 -11.49 0.65
C LEU A 46 -5.23 -12.46 0.05
N ILE A 47 -5.65 -13.26 -0.94
CA ILE A 47 -4.76 -14.22 -1.58
C ILE A 47 -3.62 -13.48 -2.30
N ILE A 48 -3.97 -12.54 -3.18
CA ILE A 48 -3.01 -11.93 -4.09
C ILE A 48 -2.03 -11.01 -3.37
N THR A 49 -2.49 -10.18 -2.42
CA THR A 49 -1.64 -9.13 -1.84
C THR A 49 -1.05 -9.50 -0.48
N ILE A 50 -1.52 -10.57 0.16
CA ILE A 50 -1.01 -11.00 1.47
C ILE A 50 -0.46 -12.42 1.40
N LEU A 51 -1.28 -13.42 1.08
CA LEU A 51 -0.85 -14.83 1.17
C LEU A 51 0.26 -15.16 0.17
N VAL A 52 0.11 -14.78 -1.10
CA VAL A 52 1.12 -15.06 -2.14
C VAL A 52 2.46 -14.37 -1.82
N PRO A 53 2.52 -13.06 -1.48
CA PRO A 53 3.77 -12.42 -1.08
C PRO A 53 4.43 -13.05 0.16
N ILE A 54 3.65 -13.46 1.17
CA ILE A 54 4.19 -14.14 2.36
C ILE A 54 4.80 -15.48 1.98
N LEU A 55 4.07 -16.32 1.23
CA LEU A 55 4.58 -17.63 0.80
C LEU A 55 5.84 -17.50 -0.04
N PHE A 56 5.87 -16.52 -0.95
CA PHE A 56 7.04 -16.24 -1.75
C PHE A 56 8.22 -15.72 -0.92
N PHE A 57 7.97 -14.85 0.06
CA PHE A 57 9.00 -14.40 0.99
C PHE A 57 9.61 -15.58 1.79
N LEU A 58 8.79 -16.52 2.26
CA LEU A 58 9.27 -17.71 2.96
C LEU A 58 10.16 -18.59 2.06
N LEU A 59 9.83 -18.71 0.77
CA LEU A 59 10.65 -19.41 -0.22
C LEU A 59 11.98 -18.69 -0.48
N LEU A 60 11.98 -17.36 -0.57
CA LEU A 60 13.23 -16.60 -0.69
C LEU A 60 14.12 -16.75 0.53
N ARG A 61 13.52 -16.84 1.72
CA ARG A 61 14.24 -17.08 2.97
C ARG A 61 14.86 -18.49 3.02
N SER A 62 14.12 -19.52 2.59
CA SER A 62 14.62 -20.90 2.60
C SER A 62 15.75 -21.14 1.60
N THR A 63 15.79 -20.36 0.51
CA THR A 63 16.84 -20.41 -0.52
C THR A 63 18.06 -19.54 -0.20
N GLY A 64 18.08 -18.84 0.94
CA GLY A 64 19.19 -17.99 1.38
C GLY A 64 19.24 -16.60 0.72
N ASN A 65 18.23 -16.23 -0.07
CA ASN A 65 18.18 -14.95 -0.79
C ASN A 65 17.76 -13.76 0.11
N VAL A 66 17.20 -14.03 1.29
CA VAL A 66 16.69 -13.02 2.23
C VAL A 66 16.99 -13.39 3.69
N ASN A 67 17.52 -12.43 4.46
CA ASN A 67 17.96 -12.68 5.84
C ASN A 67 16.93 -12.28 6.93
N SER A 68 16.02 -11.33 6.65
CA SER A 68 15.10 -10.78 7.65
C SER A 68 13.81 -10.23 7.02
N VAL A 69 12.70 -10.28 7.76
CA VAL A 69 11.37 -9.75 7.37
C VAL A 69 11.42 -8.25 7.08
N MET A 70 12.26 -7.51 7.79
CA MET A 70 12.38 -6.06 7.63
C MET A 70 13.33 -5.64 6.49
N LEU A 71 13.95 -6.60 5.78
CA LEU A 71 14.78 -6.39 4.59
C LEU A 71 15.73 -5.17 4.71
N PRO A 72 16.76 -5.24 5.58
CA PRO A 72 17.64 -4.10 5.83
C PRO A 72 18.45 -3.71 4.59
N ASP A 73 18.80 -4.69 3.75
CA ASP A 73 19.45 -4.46 2.46
C ASP A 73 18.44 -4.12 1.37
N VAL A 74 18.69 -3.01 0.68
CA VAL A 74 17.90 -2.52 -0.46
C VAL A 74 17.95 -3.50 -1.63
N SER A 75 19.04 -4.26 -1.80
CA SER A 75 19.21 -5.25 -2.87
C SER A 75 18.20 -6.41 -2.75
N GLN A 76 17.94 -6.86 -1.52
CA GLN A 76 17.00 -7.95 -1.21
C GLN A 76 15.53 -7.55 -1.46
N ARG A 77 15.24 -6.26 -1.67
CA ARG A 77 13.88 -5.75 -1.94
C ARG A 77 13.47 -5.88 -3.40
N ARG A 78 14.42 -6.03 -4.33
CA ARG A 78 14.15 -6.02 -5.78
C ARG A 78 13.21 -7.15 -6.20
N ILE A 79 13.51 -8.37 -5.77
CA ILE A 79 12.72 -9.56 -6.12
C ILE A 79 11.28 -9.45 -5.55
N PRO A 80 11.07 -9.11 -4.26
CA PRO A 80 9.75 -8.81 -3.73
C PRO A 80 8.99 -7.70 -4.47
N LEU A 81 9.66 -6.61 -4.85
CA LEU A 81 9.03 -5.50 -5.58
C LEU A 81 8.60 -5.88 -7.00
N VAL A 82 9.41 -6.67 -7.71
CA VAL A 82 9.06 -7.21 -9.04
C VAL A 82 7.83 -8.11 -8.94
N LEU A 83 7.80 -9.01 -7.95
CA LEU A 83 6.62 -9.84 -7.69
C LEU A 83 5.39 -8.96 -7.43
N GLN A 84 5.53 -7.94 -6.57
CA GLN A 84 4.41 -7.07 -6.23
C GLN A 84 3.86 -6.33 -7.46
N CYS A 85 4.73 -5.85 -8.36
CA CYS A 85 4.30 -5.27 -9.63
C CYS A 85 3.48 -6.26 -10.47
N PHE A 86 3.95 -7.51 -10.60
CA PHE A 86 3.22 -8.55 -11.33
C PHE A 86 1.85 -8.84 -10.70
N LEU A 87 1.79 -8.94 -9.36
CA LEU A 87 0.55 -9.20 -8.64
C LEU A 87 -0.46 -8.06 -8.78
N TYR A 88 -0.01 -6.79 -8.75
CA TYR A 88 -0.90 -5.66 -9.02
C TYR A 88 -1.39 -5.64 -10.47
N ILE A 89 -0.55 -5.97 -11.46
CA ILE A 89 -0.99 -6.10 -12.86
C ILE A 89 -2.05 -7.19 -13.00
N LEU A 90 -1.85 -8.35 -12.37
CA LEU A 90 -2.82 -9.45 -12.38
C LEU A 90 -4.16 -9.00 -11.80
N LEU A 91 -4.10 -8.30 -10.66
CA LEU A 91 -5.25 -7.83 -9.92
C LEU A 91 -6.08 -6.82 -10.73
N VAL A 92 -5.46 -5.80 -11.34
CA VAL A 92 -6.19 -4.79 -12.15
C VAL A 92 -6.69 -5.36 -13.49
N LYS A 93 -6.06 -6.40 -14.03
CA LYS A 93 -6.49 -7.04 -15.28
C LYS A 93 -7.59 -8.09 -15.11
N ARG A 94 -7.67 -8.75 -13.96
CA ARG A 94 -8.54 -9.92 -13.77
C ARG A 94 -9.59 -9.77 -12.70
N SER A 95 -9.26 -9.11 -11.58
CA SER A 95 -10.12 -9.07 -10.39
C SER A 95 -10.78 -7.70 -10.21
N ILE A 96 -9.97 -6.65 -10.16
CA ILE A 96 -10.42 -5.28 -9.94
C ILE A 96 -10.46 -4.57 -11.30
N ILE A 97 -11.43 -4.94 -12.14
CA ILE A 97 -11.59 -4.34 -13.47
C ILE A 97 -12.23 -2.96 -13.39
N ILE A 98 -11.80 -2.05 -14.27
CA ILE A 98 -12.24 -0.64 -14.27
C ILE A 98 -13.75 -0.47 -14.42
N SER A 99 -14.42 -1.34 -15.17
CA SER A 99 -15.87 -1.27 -15.42
C SER A 99 -16.72 -1.60 -14.20
N ARG A 100 -16.17 -2.33 -13.21
CA ARG A 100 -16.89 -2.71 -11.99
C ARG A 100 -16.40 -1.97 -10.75
N TYR A 101 -15.10 -1.71 -10.66
CA TYR A 101 -14.47 -1.11 -9.48
C TYR A 101 -13.56 0.08 -9.87
N PRO A 102 -14.06 1.14 -10.51
CA PRO A 102 -13.22 2.15 -11.16
C PRO A 102 -12.23 2.83 -10.21
N GLU A 103 -12.68 3.30 -9.03
CA GLU A 103 -11.82 4.02 -8.09
C GLU A 103 -10.77 3.08 -7.46
N LEU A 104 -11.19 1.86 -7.10
CA LEU A 104 -10.30 0.85 -6.56
C LEU A 104 -9.29 0.35 -7.62
N HIS A 105 -9.69 0.28 -8.89
CA HIS A 105 -8.81 -0.02 -10.02
C HIS A 105 -7.69 1.02 -10.13
N PHE A 106 -8.04 2.30 -10.09
CA PHE A 106 -7.07 3.39 -10.12
C PHE A 106 -6.20 3.46 -8.86
N PHE A 107 -6.71 3.10 -7.69
CA PHE A 107 -5.89 2.92 -6.49
C PHE A 107 -4.78 1.88 -6.71
N PHE A 108 -5.13 0.71 -7.27
CA PHE A 108 -4.14 -0.34 -7.54
C PHE A 108 -3.18 0.01 -8.68
N LEU A 109 -3.60 0.82 -9.67
CA LEU A 109 -2.68 1.40 -10.65
C LEU A 109 -1.71 2.39 -10.00
N GLY A 110 -2.19 3.25 -9.09
CA GLY A 110 -1.32 4.11 -8.29
C GLY A 110 -0.33 3.31 -7.46
N ALA A 111 -0.78 2.25 -6.78
CA ALA A 111 0.09 1.35 -6.03
C ALA A 111 1.13 0.63 -6.92
N LEU A 112 0.75 0.22 -8.13
CA LEU A 112 1.66 -0.35 -9.13
C LEU A 112 2.75 0.66 -9.52
N PHE A 113 2.38 1.89 -9.88
CA PHE A 113 3.35 2.91 -10.28
C PHE A 113 4.25 3.33 -9.12
N SER A 114 3.73 3.47 -7.90
CA SER A 114 4.54 3.67 -6.69
C SER A 114 5.54 2.53 -6.48
N THR A 115 5.12 1.28 -6.71
CA THR A 115 6.00 0.10 -6.57
C THR A 115 7.07 0.07 -7.66
N ILE A 116 6.74 0.44 -8.90
CA ILE A 116 7.71 0.59 -10.00
C ILE A 116 8.74 1.67 -9.65
N LEU A 117 8.32 2.82 -9.14
CA LEU A 117 9.24 3.89 -8.70
C LEU A 117 10.14 3.41 -7.55
N ALA A 118 9.59 2.69 -6.57
CA ALA A 118 10.38 2.10 -5.49
C ALA A 118 11.40 1.06 -6.00
N LEU A 119 11.03 0.27 -7.01
CA LEU A 119 11.92 -0.67 -7.69
C LEU A 119 13.06 0.08 -8.40
N ILE A 120 12.74 1.14 -9.15
CA ILE A 120 13.73 1.99 -9.82
C ILE A 120 14.70 2.58 -8.79
N CYS A 121 14.21 3.14 -7.68
CA CYS A 121 15.06 3.62 -6.58
C CYS A 121 16.00 2.53 -6.04
N SER A 122 15.48 1.30 -5.86
CA SER A 122 16.27 0.15 -5.40
C SER A 122 17.37 -0.27 -6.39
N LEU A 123 17.17 -0.10 -7.70
CA LEU A 123 18.22 -0.32 -8.72
C LEU A 123 19.38 0.67 -8.54
N PHE A 124 19.08 1.93 -8.21
CA PHE A 124 20.06 2.97 -7.89
C PHE A 124 20.57 2.93 -6.43
N LYS A 125 20.25 1.87 -5.66
CA LYS A 125 20.59 1.73 -4.23
C LYS A 125 20.04 2.84 -3.33
N ILE A 126 19.02 3.55 -3.78
CA ILE A 126 18.32 4.56 -2.98
C ILE A 126 17.31 3.85 -2.08
N LYS A 127 17.51 3.95 -0.76
CA LYS A 127 16.63 3.35 0.23
C LYS A 127 15.37 4.19 0.41
N VAL A 128 14.23 3.63 0.06
CA VAL A 128 12.91 4.24 0.26
C VAL A 128 12.10 3.48 1.31
N SER A 129 11.30 4.21 2.07
CA SER A 129 10.40 3.60 3.05
C SER A 129 9.11 3.14 2.39
N LEU A 130 8.96 1.82 2.25
CA LEU A 130 7.74 1.20 1.73
C LEU A 130 6.53 1.42 2.66
N HIS A 131 6.77 1.59 3.96
CA HIS A 131 5.73 1.95 4.93
C HIS A 131 5.14 3.32 4.62
N MET A 132 6.01 4.32 4.39
CA MET A 132 5.55 5.67 4.04
C MET A 132 4.85 5.71 2.69
N LEU A 133 5.39 4.99 1.69
CA LEU A 133 4.77 4.85 0.37
C LEU A 133 3.34 4.30 0.47
N ALA A 134 3.15 3.23 1.23
CA ALA A 134 1.87 2.56 1.29
C ALA A 134 0.83 3.39 2.08
N ILE A 135 1.17 3.90 3.27
CA ILE A 135 0.22 4.68 4.08
C ILE A 135 -0.13 6.03 3.44
N SER A 136 0.83 6.70 2.78
CA SER A 136 0.56 7.96 2.10
C SER A 136 -0.32 7.73 0.87
N GLY A 137 -0.11 6.63 0.13
CA GLY A 137 -0.98 6.26 -0.98
C GLY A 137 -2.42 5.96 -0.54
N LEU A 138 -2.60 5.23 0.57
CA LEU A 138 -3.92 5.02 1.18
C LEU A 138 -4.58 6.33 1.62
N THR A 139 -3.79 7.24 2.21
CA THR A 139 -4.29 8.54 2.67
C THR A 139 -4.86 9.35 1.52
N ILE A 140 -4.13 9.44 0.39
CA ILE A 140 -4.59 10.14 -0.80
C ILE A 140 -5.83 9.49 -1.41
N PHE A 141 -5.88 8.15 -1.46
CA PHE A 141 -7.07 7.43 -1.93
C PHE A 141 -8.32 7.72 -1.10
N VAL A 142 -8.20 7.70 0.24
CA VAL A 142 -9.32 8.01 1.14
C VAL A 142 -9.78 9.46 1.03
N ILE A 143 -8.84 10.40 0.87
CA ILE A 143 -9.19 11.80 0.57
C ILE A 143 -9.96 11.89 -0.75
N GLY A 144 -9.49 11.22 -1.80
CA GLY A 144 -10.17 11.17 -3.08
C GLY A 144 -11.58 10.60 -2.99
N MET A 145 -11.76 9.48 -2.28
CA MET A 145 -13.07 8.85 -2.07
C MET A 145 -14.04 9.79 -1.35
N ASN A 146 -13.57 10.53 -0.35
CA ASN A 146 -14.37 11.51 0.38
C ASN A 146 -14.86 12.65 -0.53
N ILE A 147 -13.99 13.14 -1.41
CA ILE A 147 -14.31 14.18 -2.40
C ILE A 147 -15.29 13.62 -3.44
N HIS A 148 -14.97 12.48 -4.06
CA HIS A 148 -15.76 11.87 -5.12
C HIS A 148 -17.19 11.53 -4.68
N LEU A 149 -17.33 10.93 -3.49
CA LEU A 149 -18.62 10.55 -2.93
C LEU A 149 -19.30 11.67 -2.14
N GLN A 150 -18.70 12.87 -2.08
CA GLN A 150 -19.22 14.03 -1.34
C GLN A 150 -19.61 13.71 0.10
N MET A 151 -18.83 12.86 0.78
CA MET A 151 -19.20 12.33 2.11
C MET A 151 -19.21 13.40 3.21
N GLN A 152 -18.56 14.55 2.99
CA GLN A 152 -18.37 15.63 3.97
C GLN A 152 -17.81 15.13 5.31
N ASN A 153 -17.04 14.04 5.31
CA ASN A 153 -16.53 13.40 6.51
C ASN A 153 -15.01 13.62 6.64
N PRO A 154 -14.55 14.68 7.34
CA PRO A 154 -13.11 14.96 7.44
C PRO A 154 -12.37 13.96 8.33
N TYR A 155 -13.07 13.16 9.14
CA TYR A 155 -12.46 12.34 10.19
C TYR A 155 -11.59 11.22 9.64
N TRP A 156 -11.98 10.56 8.54
CA TRP A 156 -11.17 9.50 7.93
C TRP A 156 -9.85 10.03 7.36
N ALA A 157 -9.89 11.18 6.69
CA ALA A 157 -8.69 11.83 6.17
C ALA A 157 -7.77 12.30 7.31
N ALA A 158 -8.33 12.98 8.32
CA ALA A 158 -7.57 13.44 9.49
C ALA A 158 -6.92 12.27 10.24
N PHE A 159 -7.64 11.16 10.41
CA PHE A 159 -7.13 9.93 11.01
C PHE A 159 -5.93 9.38 10.23
N LEU A 160 -6.01 9.25 8.91
CA LEU A 160 -4.92 8.70 8.10
C LEU A 160 -3.71 9.64 7.99
N ILE A 161 -3.93 10.95 7.99
CA ILE A 161 -2.84 11.94 8.10
C ILE A 161 -2.10 11.76 9.43
N LEU A 162 -2.84 11.62 10.54
CA LEU A 162 -2.25 11.35 11.84
C LEU A 162 -1.48 10.02 11.85
N MET A 163 -2.09 8.94 11.32
CA MET A 163 -1.45 7.63 11.23
C MET A 163 -0.18 7.67 10.38
N THR A 164 -0.14 8.47 9.32
CA THR A 164 1.06 8.67 8.50
C THR A 164 2.20 9.26 9.34
N GLY A 165 1.92 10.24 10.20
CA GLY A 165 2.89 10.80 11.15
C GLY A 165 3.36 9.79 12.21
N ILE A 166 2.45 8.95 12.72
CA ILE A 166 2.78 7.89 13.67
C ILE A 166 3.66 6.81 13.01
N VAL A 167 3.37 6.41 11.77
CA VAL A 167 4.20 5.47 11.00
C VAL A 167 5.58 6.05 10.75
N ALA A 168 5.68 7.32 10.35
CA ALA A 168 6.96 8.00 10.18
C ALA A 168 7.79 7.97 11.48
N SER A 169 7.15 8.32 12.60
CA SER A 169 7.77 8.32 13.93
C SER A 169 8.22 6.92 14.35
N SER A 170 7.40 5.90 14.08
CA SER A 170 7.72 4.48 14.31
C SER A 170 8.98 4.05 13.55
N ARG A 171 9.12 4.44 12.27
CA ARG A 171 10.29 4.08 11.46
C ARG A 171 11.57 4.77 11.92
N LEU A 172 11.47 6.00 12.44
CA LEU A 172 12.61 6.71 13.04
C LEU A 172 13.02 6.07 14.37
N GLU A 173 12.08 5.76 15.25
CA GLU A 173 12.36 5.14 16.56
C GLU A 173 12.96 3.73 16.41
N MET A 174 12.59 3.00 15.36
CA MET A 174 13.20 1.71 15.03
C MET A 174 14.57 1.83 14.33
N GLU A 175 15.08 3.05 14.14
CA GLU A 175 16.31 3.36 13.41
C GLU A 175 16.35 2.74 12.00
N ALA A 176 15.17 2.46 11.44
CA ALA A 176 15.06 1.70 10.21
C ALA A 176 15.25 2.59 8.97
N HIS A 177 14.99 3.89 9.11
CA HIS A 177 15.04 4.88 8.03
C HIS A 177 15.48 6.26 8.54
N THR A 178 16.05 7.07 7.65
CA THR A 178 16.30 8.49 7.90
C THR A 178 15.11 9.36 7.46
N PRO A 179 14.99 10.61 7.94
CA PRO A 179 13.92 11.52 7.50
C PRO A 179 13.84 11.70 5.97
N LYS A 180 14.99 11.73 5.27
CA LYS A 180 15.04 11.83 3.81
C LYS A 180 14.43 10.59 3.13
N GLU A 181 14.71 9.39 3.63
CA GLU A 181 14.16 8.14 3.10
C GLU A 181 12.65 8.03 3.33
N LEU A 182 12.16 8.56 4.46
CA LEU A 182 10.73 8.66 4.77
C LEU A 182 10.01 9.65 3.86
N PHE A 183 10.60 10.83 3.67
CA PHE A 183 10.05 11.85 2.78
C PHE A 183 9.97 11.36 1.32
N LEU A 184 11.03 10.70 0.84
CA LEU A 184 11.02 10.12 -0.50
C LEU A 184 9.96 9.01 -0.63
N GLY A 185 9.83 8.14 0.38
CA GLY A 185 8.75 7.14 0.40
C GLY A 185 7.36 7.78 0.35
N LEU A 186 7.14 8.85 1.12
CA LEU A 186 5.89 9.61 1.14
C LEU A 186 5.56 10.18 -0.24
N LEU A 187 6.52 10.83 -0.91
CA LEU A 187 6.32 11.38 -2.26
C LEU A 187 6.00 10.29 -3.29
N ILE A 188 6.71 9.17 -3.25
CA ILE A 188 6.47 8.04 -4.18
C ILE A 188 5.09 7.41 -3.96
N GLY A 189 4.54 7.46 -2.75
CA GLY A 189 3.16 7.03 -2.49
C GLY A 189 2.12 8.06 -2.96
N ILE A 190 2.38 9.35 -2.76
CA ILE A 190 1.43 10.43 -3.07
C ILE A 190 1.33 10.70 -4.57
N LEU A 191 2.45 10.88 -5.27
CA LEU A 191 2.44 11.40 -6.64
C LEU A 191 1.70 10.50 -7.63
N PRO A 192 1.90 9.16 -7.64
CA PRO A 192 1.13 8.28 -8.50
C PRO A 192 -0.37 8.28 -8.16
N GLN A 193 -0.72 8.32 -6.87
CA GLN A 193 -2.13 8.37 -6.46
C GLN A 193 -2.80 9.68 -6.89
N LEU A 194 -2.12 10.82 -6.75
CA LEU A 194 -2.60 12.11 -7.27
C LEU A 194 -2.75 12.10 -8.79
N LEU A 195 -1.81 11.51 -9.52
CA LEU A 195 -1.89 11.39 -10.98
C LEU A 195 -3.16 10.65 -11.41
N PHE A 196 -3.46 9.51 -10.76
CA PHE A 196 -4.64 8.72 -11.11
C PHE A 196 -5.94 9.30 -10.57
N LEU A 197 -5.92 10.09 -9.49
CA LEU A 197 -7.10 10.80 -8.98
C LEU A 197 -7.78 11.65 -10.05
N PHE A 198 -7.02 12.32 -10.91
CA PHE A 198 -7.58 13.12 -12.01
C PHE A 198 -8.43 12.32 -13.02
N LEU A 199 -8.34 10.99 -13.03
CA LEU A 199 -9.08 10.14 -13.97
C LEU A 199 -10.43 9.68 -13.43
N TRP A 200 -10.68 9.80 -12.13
CA TRP A 200 -11.91 9.29 -11.51
C TRP A 200 -12.56 10.24 -10.50
N LEU A 201 -11.90 11.34 -10.11
CA LEU A 201 -12.57 12.48 -9.48
C LEU A 201 -13.47 13.18 -10.49
#